data_AF-A0A9P5B2L4-F1
#
_entry.id   AF-A0A9P5B2L4-F1
#
_cell.length_a   1.000
_cell.length_b   1.000
_cell.length_c   1.000
_cell.angle_alpha   90.00
_cell.angle_beta   90.00
_cell.angle_gamma   90.00
#
_symmetry.space_group_name_H-M   'P 1'
#
loop_
_entity.id
_entity.type
_entity.pdbx_description
1 polymer ?
#
loop_
_entity_poly.entity_id
_entity_poly.type
_entity_poly.pdbx_seq_one_letter_code
_entity_poly.pdbx_strand_id
1 'polypeptide(L)'
;MLVPSKAPHPFVTKRPVPFRNFYQVCDQDKVSIVDVNKTPVTKMLPSSIVTADGAIHEIVALVLATGFDAITCGLRAINIINRAGGTPPEKWRELVSGMTADTPFPITKSYYMGDYIDGKPREALNLPDGIPLYCELLDEAAEKGYDAYVLIRLFR
;
A
#
# COMPACT_ATOMS: atom_id res chain seq x y z
N MET A 1 9.05 -19.83 9.55
CA MET A 1 7.74 -20.49 9.72
C MET A 1 6.69 -19.67 8.98
N LEU A 2 5.96 -20.27 8.03
CA LEU A 2 5.01 -19.54 7.16
C LEU A 2 3.69 -19.18 7.85
N VAL A 3 3.28 -19.95 8.86
CA VAL A 3 2.05 -19.74 9.64
C VAL A 3 2.44 -19.58 11.11
N PRO A 4 2.87 -18.39 11.56
CA PRO A 4 3.30 -18.18 12.94
C PRO A 4 2.12 -18.27 13.92
N SER A 5 2.38 -18.75 15.15
CA SER A 5 1.36 -18.83 16.21
C SER A 5 0.87 -17.46 16.67
N LYS A 6 1.74 -16.44 16.63
CA LYS A 6 1.39 -15.04 16.83
C LYS A 6 1.18 -14.38 15.47
N ALA A 7 -0.02 -13.86 15.23
CA ALA A 7 -0.31 -13.15 14.00
C ALA A 7 0.64 -11.94 13.81
N PRO A 8 1.25 -11.75 12.64
CA PRO A 8 2.18 -10.65 12.39
C PRO A 8 1.47 -9.29 12.33
N HIS A 9 0.16 -9.29 12.08
CA HIS A 9 -0.74 -8.14 12.11
C HIS A 9 -2.19 -8.66 12.20
N PRO A 10 -3.17 -7.82 12.55
CA PRO A 10 -4.58 -8.18 12.44
C PRO A 10 -4.91 -8.71 11.03
N PHE A 11 -5.79 -9.71 10.95
CA PHE A 11 -6.18 -10.28 9.66
C PHE A 11 -6.90 -9.23 8.79
N VAL A 12 -6.71 -9.28 7.47
CA VAL A 12 -7.34 -8.38 6.46
C VAL A 12 -6.85 -6.91 6.48
N THR A 13 -6.08 -6.46 7.47
CA THR A 13 -5.45 -5.12 7.43
C THR A 13 -4.33 -4.99 6.39
N LYS A 14 -4.02 -6.09 5.68
CA LYS A 14 -3.34 -6.13 4.38
C LYS A 14 -4.19 -6.98 3.45
N ARG A 15 -4.17 -6.67 2.15
CA ARG A 15 -4.92 -7.42 1.13
C ARG A 15 -4.53 -8.91 1.18
N PRO A 16 -5.47 -9.82 1.52
CA PRO A 16 -5.19 -11.25 1.41
C PRO A 16 -4.92 -11.62 -0.04
N VAL A 17 -3.92 -12.46 -0.26
CA VAL A 17 -3.61 -12.99 -1.59
C VAL A 17 -4.36 -14.30 -1.77
N PRO A 18 -5.30 -14.41 -2.72
CA PRO A 18 -5.82 -15.72 -3.09
C PRO A 18 -4.69 -16.49 -3.76
N PHE A 19 -4.44 -17.72 -3.31
CA PHE A 19 -3.39 -18.56 -3.86
C PHE A 19 -3.90 -19.96 -4.19
N ARG A 20 -3.24 -20.61 -5.15
CA ARG A 20 -3.41 -22.03 -5.44
C ARG A 20 -2.09 -22.73 -5.16
N ASN A 21 -2.15 -23.78 -4.35
CA ASN A 21 -1.02 -24.67 -4.05
C ASN A 21 0.23 -23.99 -3.45
N PHE A 22 0.15 -22.76 -2.91
CA PHE A 22 1.33 -22.01 -2.45
C PHE A 22 2.15 -22.79 -1.40
N TYR A 23 1.50 -23.29 -0.35
CA TYR A 23 2.19 -24.06 0.69
C TYR A 23 2.77 -25.37 0.16
N GLN A 24 2.07 -26.06 -0.76
CA GLN A 24 2.57 -27.28 -1.39
C GLN A 24 3.81 -27.03 -2.27
N VAL A 25 3.92 -25.84 -2.86
CA VAL A 25 5.14 -25.44 -3.59
C VAL A 25 6.26 -25.18 -2.59
N CYS A 26 5.97 -24.53 -1.47
CA CYS A 26 6.94 -24.29 -0.40
C CYS A 26 7.54 -25.57 0.20
N ASP A 27 6.81 -26.68 0.16
CA ASP A 27 7.23 -27.98 0.70
C ASP A 27 8.09 -28.81 -0.27
N GLN A 28 8.33 -28.36 -1.52
CA GLN A 28 9.14 -29.09 -2.49
C GLN A 28 10.64 -29.02 -2.15
N ASP A 29 11.38 -30.12 -2.34
CA ASP A 29 12.82 -30.22 -2.05
C ASP A 29 13.69 -29.13 -2.72
N LYS A 30 13.25 -28.65 -3.89
CA LYS A 30 13.95 -27.61 -4.67
C LYS A 30 13.63 -26.18 -4.25
N VAL A 31 12.75 -25.99 -3.27
CA VAL A 31 12.31 -24.68 -2.79
C VAL A 31 12.87 -24.44 -1.40
N SER A 32 13.57 -23.31 -1.26
CA SER A 32 14.05 -22.83 0.04
C SER A 32 13.38 -21.51 0.40
N ILE A 33 13.07 -21.35 1.69
CA ILE A 33 12.50 -20.11 2.23
C ILE A 33 13.49 -19.56 3.24
N VAL A 34 13.94 -18.32 3.00
CA VAL A 34 14.87 -17.60 3.87
C VAL A 34 14.09 -16.50 4.61
N ASP A 35 14.15 -16.51 5.94
CA ASP A 35 13.49 -15.50 6.79
C ASP A 35 14.36 -14.24 6.91
N VAL A 36 14.20 -13.33 5.94
CA VAL A 36 14.97 -12.08 5.87
C VAL A 36 14.65 -11.07 6.97
N ASN A 37 13.65 -11.32 7.83
CA ASN A 37 13.46 -10.52 9.03
C ASN A 37 14.52 -10.85 10.10
N LYS A 38 15.06 -12.08 10.08
CA LYS A 38 16.13 -12.52 10.96
C LYS A 38 17.51 -12.34 10.34
N THR A 39 17.62 -12.62 9.04
CA THR A 39 18.87 -12.52 8.27
C THR A 39 18.66 -11.61 7.06
N PRO A 40 18.62 -10.27 7.25
CA PRO A 40 18.38 -9.33 6.16
C PRO A 40 19.36 -9.49 5.00
N VAL A 41 18.91 -9.19 3.78
CA VAL A 41 19.80 -9.08 2.62
C VAL A 41 20.71 -7.86 2.82
N THR A 42 22.02 -8.08 2.73
CA THR A 42 23.03 -7.03 2.94
C THR A 42 23.74 -6.62 1.67
N LYS A 43 23.88 -7.55 0.70
CA LYS A 43 24.59 -7.28 -0.55
C LYS A 43 24.02 -8.08 -1.70
N MET A 44 23.94 -7.44 -2.86
CA MET A 44 23.74 -8.12 -4.14
C MET A 44 25.07 -8.21 -4.88
N LEU A 45 25.38 -9.39 -5.40
CA LEU A 45 26.51 -9.66 -6.26
C LEU A 45 26.00 -10.06 -7.66
N PRO A 46 26.84 -10.07 -8.71
CA PRO A 46 26.38 -10.34 -10.07
C PRO A 46 25.62 -11.67 -10.24
N SER A 47 25.94 -12.68 -9.43
CA SER A 47 25.34 -14.03 -9.50
C SER A 47 24.91 -14.57 -8.13
N SER A 48 24.80 -13.72 -7.11
CA SER A 48 24.40 -14.16 -5.77
C SER A 48 23.84 -13.05 -4.88
N ILE A 49 23.16 -13.45 -3.82
CA ILE A 49 22.65 -12.58 -2.75
C ILE A 49 23.33 -12.97 -1.44
N VAL A 50 23.75 -11.99 -0.65
CA VAL A 50 24.36 -12.19 0.68
C VAL A 50 23.41 -11.73 1.76
N THR A 51 23.20 -12.57 2.77
CA THR A 51 22.40 -12.26 3.97
C THR A 51 23.30 -11.90 5.16
N ALA A 52 22.72 -11.30 6.20
CA ALA A 52 23.46 -10.75 7.35
C ALA A 52 24.21 -11.80 8.19
N ASP A 53 23.83 -13.07 8.09
CA ASP A 53 24.53 -14.21 8.68
C ASP A 53 25.74 -14.69 7.86
N GLY A 54 26.02 -14.03 6.72
CA GLY A 54 27.12 -14.35 5.83
C GLY A 54 26.80 -15.43 4.80
N ALA A 55 25.57 -15.96 4.76
CA ALA A 55 25.19 -16.94 3.75
C ALA A 55 25.19 -16.32 2.35
N ILE A 56 25.62 -17.10 1.36
CA ILE A 56 25.68 -16.73 -0.06
C ILE A 56 24.70 -17.60 -0.83
N HIS A 57 23.70 -16.97 -1.44
CA HIS A 57 22.67 -17.63 -2.24
C HIS A 57 22.94 -17.37 -3.71
N GLU A 58 23.41 -18.39 -4.43
CA GLU A 58 23.63 -18.30 -5.88
C GLU A 58 22.31 -18.18 -6.64
N ILE A 59 22.27 -17.29 -7.62
CA ILE A 59 21.10 -17.04 -8.45
C ILE A 59 21.49 -16.85 -9.91
N VAL A 60 20.61 -17.28 -10.80
CA VAL A 60 20.68 -16.99 -12.25
C VAL A 60 19.66 -15.94 -12.67
N ALA A 61 18.65 -15.70 -11.82
CA ALA A 61 17.62 -14.72 -12.03
C ALA A 61 17.14 -14.19 -10.67
N LEU A 62 16.73 -12.92 -10.64
CA LEU A 62 16.12 -12.29 -9.48
C LEU A 62 14.75 -11.71 -9.85
N VAL A 63 13.75 -12.02 -9.04
CA VAL A 63 12.42 -11.42 -9.14
C VAL A 63 12.23 -10.46 -7.97
N LEU A 64 12.10 -9.16 -8.26
CA LEU A 64 11.81 -8.14 -7.25
C LEU A 64 10.29 -7.99 -7.08
N ALA A 65 9.74 -8.71 -6.10
CA ALA A 65 8.34 -8.62 -5.70
C ALA A 65 8.14 -7.75 -4.45
N THR A 66 8.88 -6.64 -4.33
CA THR A 66 8.90 -5.75 -3.14
C THR A 66 7.79 -4.70 -3.12
N GLY A 67 6.87 -4.75 -4.10
CA GLY A 67 5.68 -3.88 -4.20
C GLY A 67 5.97 -2.50 -4.78
N PHE A 68 5.17 -1.50 -4.37
CA PHE A 68 5.11 -0.18 -5.02
C PHE A 68 4.97 0.96 -4.00
N ASP A 69 5.28 2.19 -4.41
CA ASP A 69 4.74 3.37 -3.74
C ASP A 69 3.22 3.47 -4.03
N ALA A 70 2.41 2.91 -3.13
CA ALA A 70 0.99 2.73 -3.36
C ALA A 70 0.23 4.05 -3.53
N ILE A 71 -0.67 4.10 -4.53
CA ILE A 71 -1.61 5.18 -4.88
C ILE A 71 -0.93 6.48 -5.35
N THR A 72 0.02 7.00 -4.60
CA THR A 72 0.61 8.32 -4.84
C THR A 72 1.70 8.33 -5.91
N CYS A 73 2.30 7.18 -6.26
CA CYS A 73 3.44 7.15 -7.18
C CYS A 73 3.14 7.77 -8.55
N GLY A 74 2.00 7.39 -9.15
CA GLY A 74 1.61 7.88 -10.47
C GLY A 74 1.33 9.38 -10.46
N LEU A 75 0.69 9.89 -9.40
CA LEU A 75 0.41 11.32 -9.25
C LEU A 75 1.70 12.13 -9.04
N ARG A 76 2.64 11.62 -8.23
CA ARG A 76 3.93 12.28 -7.96
C ARG A 76 4.92 12.20 -9.12
N ALA A 77 4.77 11.22 -10.00
CA ALA A 77 5.59 11.07 -11.21
C ALA A 77 5.24 12.11 -12.30
N ILE A 78 4.15 12.85 -12.13
CA ILE A 78 3.70 13.90 -13.04
C ILE A 78 3.89 15.26 -12.35
N ASN A 79 4.44 16.24 -13.06
CA ASN A 79 4.55 17.61 -12.56
C ASN A 79 3.19 18.33 -12.61
N ILE A 80 2.27 17.94 -11.73
CA ILE A 80 0.94 18.54 -11.62
C ILE A 80 1.06 19.84 -10.84
N ILE A 81 0.83 20.97 -11.51
CA ILE A 81 0.82 22.30 -10.91
C ILE A 81 -0.62 22.80 -10.94
N ASN A 82 -1.21 23.04 -9.76
CA ASN A 82 -2.51 23.69 -9.71
C ASN A 82 -2.37 25.21 -9.88
N ARG A 83 -3.47 25.89 -10.21
CA ARG A 83 -3.46 27.33 -10.52
C ARG A 83 -3.09 28.24 -9.33
N ALA A 84 -3.16 27.73 -8.10
CA ALA A 84 -3.07 28.50 -6.86
C ALA A 84 -1.91 28.09 -5.93
N GLY A 85 -1.10 27.10 -6.30
CA GLY A 85 -0.07 26.49 -5.43
C GLY A 85 -0.59 25.73 -4.20
N GLY A 86 -1.89 25.37 -4.15
CA GLY A 86 -2.53 24.79 -2.98
C GLY A 86 -2.28 23.29 -2.74
N THR A 87 -2.59 22.81 -1.55
CA THR A 87 -2.57 21.38 -1.16
C THR A 87 -3.94 20.72 -1.41
N PRO A 88 -4.02 19.37 -1.44
CA PRO A 88 -5.30 18.66 -1.50
C PRO A 88 -6.26 19.08 -0.37
N PRO A 89 -7.58 18.86 -0.52
CA PRO A 89 -8.57 19.28 0.48
C PRO A 89 -8.37 18.59 1.84
N GLU A 90 -8.08 19.35 2.89
CA GLU A 90 -7.88 18.83 4.25
C GLU A 90 -9.13 18.08 4.76
N LYS A 91 -10.33 18.55 4.38
CA LYS A 91 -11.60 17.92 4.74
C LYS A 91 -11.70 16.44 4.33
N TRP A 92 -11.19 16.08 3.14
CA TRP A 92 -11.20 14.68 2.69
C TRP A 92 -10.23 13.83 3.52
N ARG A 93 -9.05 14.40 3.80
CA ARG A 93 -8.03 13.74 4.63
C ARG A 93 -8.54 13.50 6.05
N GLU A 94 -9.18 14.49 6.66
CA GLU A 94 -9.81 14.38 7.99
C GLU A 94 -10.90 13.31 8.01
N LEU A 95 -11.80 13.32 7.02
CA LEU A 95 -12.88 12.33 6.91
C LEU A 95 -12.32 10.89 6.85
N VAL A 96 -11.41 10.63 5.91
CA VAL A 96 -10.85 9.30 5.70
C VAL A 96 -10.01 8.87 6.91
N SER A 97 -9.22 9.79 7.49
CA SER A 97 -8.41 9.51 8.67
C SER A 97 -9.29 9.22 9.90
N GLY A 98 -10.35 9.99 10.11
CA GLY A 98 -11.32 9.80 11.19
C GLY A 98 -12.00 8.44 11.11
N MET A 99 -12.51 8.07 9.93
CA MET A 99 -13.12 6.75 9.70
C MET A 99 -12.12 5.60 9.91
N THR A 100 -10.86 5.81 9.54
CA THR A 100 -9.83 4.77 9.65
C THR A 100 -9.32 4.62 11.09
N ALA A 101 -9.40 5.67 11.90
CA ALA A 101 -8.82 5.72 13.25
C ALA A 101 -9.35 4.61 14.18
N ASP A 102 -10.65 4.31 14.09
CA ASP A 102 -11.32 3.30 14.92
C ASP A 102 -11.22 1.87 14.37
N THR A 103 -10.47 1.67 13.29
CA THR A 103 -10.22 0.35 12.69
C THR A 103 -8.87 -0.23 13.11
N PRO A 104 -8.56 -1.50 12.78
CA PRO A 104 -7.23 -2.05 12.97
C PRO A 104 -6.19 -1.65 11.89
N PHE A 105 -6.57 -0.86 10.87
CA PHE A 105 -5.63 -0.41 9.83
C PHE A 105 -4.48 0.47 10.37
N PRO A 106 -4.72 1.46 11.26
CA PRO A 106 -3.68 2.33 11.80
C PRO A 106 -2.58 1.60 12.59
N ILE A 107 -2.87 0.45 13.20
CA ILE A 107 -1.87 -0.33 13.95
C ILE A 107 -1.05 -1.28 13.07
N THR A 108 -1.39 -1.40 11.78
CA THR A 108 -0.70 -2.29 10.84
C THR A 108 0.26 -1.52 9.96
N LYS A 109 1.52 -1.95 9.87
CA LYS A 109 2.43 -1.47 8.82
C LYS A 109 1.99 -2.02 7.45
N SER A 110 1.42 -1.21 6.57
CA SER A 110 0.78 -1.66 5.32
C SER A 110 0.84 -0.65 4.17
N TYR A 111 0.57 -1.11 2.94
CA TYR A 111 0.40 -0.23 1.78
C TYR A 111 -0.83 0.67 1.90
N TYR A 112 -1.86 0.26 2.64
CA TYR A 112 -3.05 1.09 2.89
C TYR A 112 -2.74 2.34 3.71
N MET A 113 -1.65 2.30 4.49
CA MET A 113 -1.19 3.38 5.35
C MET A 113 0.07 4.09 4.81
N GLY A 114 0.57 3.72 3.63
CA GLY A 114 1.73 4.39 2.99
C GLY A 114 3.12 4.06 3.54
N ASP A 115 3.29 2.93 4.25
CA ASP A 115 4.45 2.71 5.13
C ASP A 115 5.79 2.28 4.52
N TYR A 116 5.78 1.88 3.25
CA TYR A 116 6.93 1.19 2.65
C TYR A 116 7.86 2.12 1.88
N ILE A 117 7.64 3.43 1.96
CA ILE A 117 8.40 4.44 1.23
C ILE A 117 8.95 5.45 2.23
N ASP A 118 10.28 5.56 2.27
CA ASP A 118 10.96 6.50 3.17
C ASP A 118 10.55 7.95 2.86
N GLY A 119 10.28 8.70 3.91
CA GLY A 119 9.83 10.10 3.81
C GLY A 119 8.39 10.29 3.33
N LYS A 120 7.67 9.23 2.99
CA LYS A 120 6.23 9.33 2.70
C LYS A 120 5.44 9.50 4.01
N PRO A 121 4.52 10.48 4.09
CA PRO A 121 3.62 10.57 5.23
C PRO A 121 2.82 9.28 5.41
N ARG A 122 2.75 8.80 6.65
CA ARG A 122 1.88 7.67 7.02
C ARG A 122 0.45 8.21 7.19
N GLU A 123 -0.44 7.85 6.29
CA GLU A 123 -1.84 8.25 6.31
C GLU A 123 -2.72 7.24 5.59
N ALA A 124 -4.02 7.24 5.89
CA ALA A 124 -4.98 6.37 5.25
C ALA A 124 -5.17 6.76 3.77
N LEU A 125 -4.83 5.85 2.86
CA LEU A 125 -4.87 6.12 1.42
C LEU A 125 -6.19 5.70 0.76
N ASN A 126 -7.06 4.97 1.47
CA ASN A 126 -8.31 4.44 0.95
C ASN A 126 -9.46 4.80 1.89
N LEU A 127 -10.65 5.03 1.32
CA LEU A 127 -11.88 5.14 2.11
C LEU A 127 -12.21 3.75 2.69
N PRO A 128 -12.32 3.59 4.03
CA PRO A 128 -12.44 2.27 4.64
C PRO A 128 -13.87 1.68 4.58
N ASP A 129 -14.91 2.49 4.39
CA ASP A 129 -16.33 2.09 4.54
C ASP A 129 -16.99 1.52 3.26
N GLY A 130 -16.17 1.21 2.25
CA GLY A 130 -16.61 0.52 1.05
C GLY A 130 -17.36 1.37 0.01
N ILE A 131 -17.89 0.67 -1.00
CA ILE A 131 -18.51 1.26 -2.19
C ILE A 131 -19.84 1.98 -1.91
N PRO A 132 -20.75 1.48 -1.06
CA PRO A 132 -22.03 2.15 -0.83
C PRO A 132 -21.88 3.59 -0.31
N LEU A 133 -21.11 3.80 0.76
CA LEU A 133 -20.84 5.14 1.28
C LEU A 133 -20.15 6.01 0.23
N TYR A 134 -19.20 5.44 -0.52
CA TYR A 134 -18.54 6.19 -1.60
C TYR A 134 -19.54 6.69 -2.65
N CYS A 135 -20.50 5.85 -3.05
CA CYS A 135 -21.57 6.25 -3.97
C CYS A 135 -22.47 7.33 -3.35
N GLU A 136 -22.88 7.18 -2.09
CA GLU A 136 -23.69 8.18 -1.38
C GLU A 136 -23.00 9.55 -1.35
N LEU A 137 -21.69 9.61 -1.07
CA LEU A 137 -20.91 10.85 -1.08
C LEU A 137 -20.85 11.50 -2.48
N LEU A 138 -20.83 10.69 -3.53
CA LEU A 138 -20.87 11.18 -4.92
C LEU A 138 -22.25 11.71 -5.29
N ASP A 139 -23.31 10.99 -4.90
CA ASP A 139 -24.70 11.38 -5.15
C ASP A 139 -25.04 12.68 -4.39
N GLU A 140 -24.64 12.79 -3.11
CA GLU A 140 -24.81 14.00 -2.31
C GLU A 140 -24.14 15.22 -2.97
N ALA A 141 -22.92 15.04 -3.50
CA ALA A 141 -22.22 16.12 -4.22
C ALA A 141 -22.97 16.55 -5.49
N ALA A 142 -23.59 15.62 -6.21
CA ALA A 142 -24.39 15.90 -7.40
C ALA A 142 -25.71 16.60 -7.06
N GLU A 143 -26.42 16.14 -6.02
CA GLU A 143 -27.68 16.74 -5.55
C GLU A 143 -27.50 18.18 -5.06
N LYS A 144 -26.36 18.47 -4.42
CA LYS A 144 -25.97 19.83 -4.02
C LYS A 144 -25.51 20.70 -5.19
N GLY A 145 -25.59 20.19 -6.43
CA GLY A 145 -25.18 20.92 -7.63
C GLY A 145 -23.68 21.22 -7.64
N TYR A 146 -22.87 20.36 -7.02
CA TYR A 146 -21.42 20.52 -6.88
C TYR A 146 -21.02 21.85 -6.21
N ASP A 147 -21.72 22.25 -5.16
CA ASP A 147 -21.48 23.49 -4.39
C ASP A 147 -20.04 23.68 -3.89
N ALA A 148 -19.31 22.59 -3.66
CA ALA A 148 -17.89 22.59 -3.31
C ALA A 148 -16.96 22.96 -4.47
N TYR A 149 -17.48 23.08 -5.70
CA TYR A 149 -16.72 23.36 -6.92
C TYR A 149 -17.07 24.71 -7.52
N VAL A 150 -16.07 25.37 -8.10
CA VAL A 150 -16.29 26.56 -8.94
C VAL A 150 -16.71 26.10 -10.33
N LEU A 151 -18.01 26.18 -10.65
CA LEU A 151 -18.54 25.83 -11.96
C LEU A 151 -18.47 27.03 -12.91
N ILE A 152 -17.71 26.89 -13.99
CA ILE A 152 -17.59 27.90 -15.05
C ILE A 152 -18.29 27.37 -16.30
N ARG A 153 -19.35 28.05 -16.74
CA ARG A 153 -20.05 27.72 -17.99
C ARG A 153 -19.31 28.36 -19.16
N LEU A 154 -18.72 27.55 -20.04
CA LEU A 154 -17.83 28.07 -21.08
C LEU A 154 -18.54 28.69 -22.28
N PHE A 155 -19.81 28.39 -22.55
CA PHE A 155 -20.63 29.08 -23.56
C PHE A 155 -22.14 29.02 -23.21
N ARG A 156 -22.91 30.00 -23.70
CA ARG A 156 -24.38 29.99 -23.70
C ARG A 156 -24.91 29.35 -24.97
#